data_AF-A0A4Y2U154-F1
#
_entry.id   AF-A0A4Y2U154-F1
#
_cell.length_a   1.000
_cell.length_b   1.000
_cell.length_c   1.000
_cell.angle_alpha   90.00
_cell.angle_beta   90.00
_cell.angle_gamma   90.00
#
_symmetry.space_group_name_H-M   'P 1'
#
loop_
_entity.id
_entity.type
_entity.pdbx_description
1 polymer ?
#
loop_
_entity_poly.entity_id
_entity_poly.type
_entity_poly.pdbx_seq_one_letter_code
_entity_poly.pdbx_strand_id
1 'polypeptide(L)'
;MELERLKEKRKGLRISFTKHLTKIETTLGKEIAAGYTKEAKLDELLSLKSQLTEKLNELIKADESVQLKIEISEMAAEIASSEEYKDKGIDLKSKLQRQIELVCDRPQINTNSQSADNTDTIILSRNETKSVKLPKLNIQTFHGDCSHFLDFWNLESRFIRMIH
;
A
#
# COMPACT_ATOMS: atom_id res chain seq x y z
N MET A 1 22.85 -19.28 20.62
CA MET A 1 23.23 -19.92 19.34
C MET A 1 22.06 -19.91 18.34
N GLU A 2 20.84 -20.35 18.70
CA GLU A 2 19.71 -20.38 17.75
C GLU A 2 19.13 -18.99 17.40
N LEU A 3 19.01 -18.05 18.35
CA LEU A 3 18.51 -16.70 18.07
C LEU A 3 19.39 -15.96 17.06
N GLU A 4 20.71 -16.02 17.22
CA GLU A 4 21.66 -15.43 16.27
C GLU A 4 21.56 -16.05 14.88
N ARG A 5 21.32 -17.37 14.80
CA ARG A 5 21.08 -18.05 13.52
C ARG A 5 19.79 -17.58 12.85
N LEU A 6 18.73 -17.34 13.62
CA LEU A 6 17.46 -16.78 13.12
C LEU A 6 17.61 -15.33 12.66
N LYS A 7 18.36 -14.50 13.41
CA LYS A 7 18.70 -13.13 13.02
C LYS A 7 19.48 -13.10 11.70
N GLU A 8 20.48 -13.96 11.54
CA GLU A 8 21.27 -14.03 10.30
C GLU A 8 20.42 -14.52 9.11
N LYS A 9 19.54 -15.52 9.32
CA LYS A 9 18.57 -15.96 8.30
C LYS A 9 17.66 -14.80 7.87
N ARG A 10 17.08 -14.08 8.84
CA ARG A 10 16.23 -12.91 8.59
C ARG A 10 16.96 -11.84 7.80
N LYS A 11 18.21 -11.54 8.17
CA LYS A 11 19.06 -10.58 7.46
C LYS A 11 19.27 -10.99 5.99
N GLY A 12 19.57 -12.26 5.73
CA GLY A 12 19.68 -12.78 4.36
C GLY A 12 18.38 -12.63 3.55
N LEU A 13 17.23 -12.90 4.17
CA LEU A 13 15.91 -12.72 3.55
C LEU A 13 15.62 -11.24 3.25
N ARG A 14 15.93 -10.32 4.18
CA ARG A 14 15.78 -8.87 3.96
C ARG A 14 16.62 -8.39 2.77
N ILE A 15 17.88 -8.82 2.67
CA ILE A 15 18.76 -8.49 1.54
C ILE A 15 18.16 -9.01 0.21
N SER A 16 17.70 -10.25 0.20
CA SER A 16 17.05 -10.87 -0.97
C SER A 16 15.78 -10.14 -1.37
N PHE A 17 14.96 -9.74 -0.40
CA PHE A 17 13.72 -8.97 -0.59
C PHE A 17 13.99 -7.58 -1.18
N THR A 18 14.95 -6.84 -0.62
CA THR A 18 15.36 -5.52 -1.13
C THR A 18 15.87 -5.62 -2.56
N LYS A 19 16.68 -6.64 -2.89
CA LYS A 19 17.15 -6.85 -4.26
C LYS A 19 15.99 -7.09 -5.24
N HIS A 20 14.95 -7.80 -4.81
CA HIS A 20 13.76 -8.04 -5.62
C HIS A 20 12.93 -6.77 -5.82
N LEU A 21 12.80 -5.92 -4.78
CA LEU A 21 12.19 -4.60 -4.89
C LEU A 21 12.89 -3.72 -5.94
N THR A 22 14.22 -3.61 -5.86
CA THR A 22 14.98 -2.83 -6.85
C THR A 22 14.78 -3.35 -8.28
N LYS A 23 14.66 -4.68 -8.46
CA LYS A 23 14.35 -5.28 -9.76
C LYS A 23 12.97 -4.83 -10.26
N ILE A 24 11.96 -4.85 -9.40
CA ILE A 24 10.60 -4.40 -9.72
C ILE A 24 10.60 -2.92 -10.11
N GLU A 25 11.21 -2.04 -9.30
CA GLU A 25 11.32 -0.61 -9.57
C GLU A 25 11.99 -0.34 -10.93
N THR A 26 13.07 -1.06 -11.21
CA THR A 26 13.78 -0.98 -12.49
C THR A 26 12.91 -1.45 -13.65
N THR A 27 12.17 -2.55 -13.51
CA THR A 27 11.26 -3.03 -14.55
C THR A 27 10.10 -2.06 -14.75
N LEU A 28 9.57 -1.42 -13.71
CA LEU A 28 8.49 -0.43 -13.82
C LEU A 28 8.95 0.88 -14.48
N GLY A 29 10.17 1.34 -14.19
CA GLY A 29 10.74 2.57 -14.78
C GLY A 29 11.15 2.44 -16.25
N LYS A 30 11.19 1.23 -16.80
CA LYS A 30 11.51 0.98 -18.21
C LYS A 30 10.27 1.16 -19.08
N GLU A 31 10.32 2.13 -19.98
CA GLU A 31 9.38 2.24 -21.11
C GLU A 31 9.39 0.96 -21.97
N ILE A 32 8.28 0.71 -22.65
CA ILE A 32 8.16 -0.41 -23.58
C ILE A 32 9.06 -0.10 -24.79
N ALA A 33 10.24 -0.70 -24.81
CA ALA A 33 11.19 -0.55 -25.91
C ALA A 33 10.66 -1.17 -27.21
N ALA A 34 11.16 -0.70 -28.36
CA ALA A 34 10.85 -1.28 -29.65
C ALA A 34 11.26 -2.77 -29.67
N GLY A 35 10.27 -3.67 -29.87
CA GLY A 35 10.46 -5.13 -29.84
C GLY A 35 10.02 -5.81 -28.55
N TYR A 36 9.63 -5.04 -27.53
CA TYR A 36 9.08 -5.57 -26.29
C TYR A 36 7.54 -5.50 -26.34
N THR A 37 6.86 -6.64 -26.38
CA THR A 37 5.39 -6.66 -26.50
C THR A 37 4.72 -6.34 -25.17
N LYS A 38 3.46 -5.88 -25.24
CA LYS A 38 2.66 -5.61 -24.03
C LYS A 38 2.43 -6.89 -23.23
N GLU A 39 2.24 -8.01 -23.92
CA GLU A 39 2.03 -9.35 -23.36
C GLU A 39 3.28 -9.81 -22.61
N ALA A 40 4.48 -9.64 -23.19
CA ALA A 40 5.73 -9.98 -22.51
C ALA A 40 5.94 -9.14 -21.24
N LYS A 41 5.54 -7.86 -21.25
CA LYS A 41 5.55 -7.00 -20.05
C LYS A 41 4.64 -7.57 -18.97
N LEU A 42 3.44 -7.96 -19.36
CA LEU A 42 2.44 -8.47 -18.44
C LEU A 42 2.93 -9.75 -17.76
N ASP A 43 3.49 -10.68 -18.52
CA ASP A 43 4.05 -11.93 -17.99
C ASP A 43 5.22 -11.69 -17.03
N GLU A 44 6.13 -10.77 -17.36
CA GLU A 44 7.23 -10.39 -16.47
C GLU A 44 6.68 -9.81 -15.15
N LEU A 45 5.69 -8.92 -15.21
CA LEU A 45 5.09 -8.30 -14.02
C LEU A 45 4.34 -9.32 -13.15
N LEU A 46 3.61 -10.26 -13.75
CA LEU A 46 2.93 -11.34 -13.03
C LEU A 46 3.93 -12.25 -12.31
N SER A 47 5.03 -12.61 -12.98
CA SER A 47 6.12 -13.39 -12.38
C SER A 47 6.78 -12.66 -11.21
N LEU A 48 7.08 -11.36 -11.39
CA LEU A 48 7.64 -10.52 -10.33
C LEU A 48 6.72 -10.42 -9.11
N LYS A 49 5.40 -10.28 -9.33
CA LYS A 49 4.38 -10.24 -8.27
C LYS A 49 4.30 -11.56 -7.49
N SER A 50 4.34 -12.70 -8.19
CA SER A 50 4.35 -14.02 -7.55
C SER A 50 5.55 -14.18 -6.63
N GLN A 51 6.75 -13.88 -7.15
CA GLN A 51 8.00 -13.96 -6.38
C GLN A 51 8.03 -12.99 -5.19
N LEU A 52 7.46 -11.79 -5.34
CA LEU A 52 7.34 -10.83 -4.24
C LEU A 52 6.48 -11.40 -3.10
N THR A 53 5.37 -12.03 -3.44
CA THR A 53 4.45 -12.64 -2.47
C THR A 53 5.13 -13.77 -1.69
N GLU A 54 5.84 -14.64 -2.38
CA GLU A 54 6.60 -15.74 -1.75
C GLU A 54 7.66 -15.21 -0.79
N LYS A 55 8.50 -14.26 -1.25
CA LYS A 55 9.55 -13.66 -0.41
C LYS A 55 8.99 -12.91 0.80
N LEU A 56 7.86 -12.23 0.65
CA LEU A 56 7.17 -11.57 1.76
C LEU A 56 6.72 -12.58 2.82
N ASN A 57 6.10 -13.68 2.40
CA ASN A 57 5.67 -14.74 3.29
C ASN A 57 6.84 -15.41 4.04
N GLU A 58 7.97 -15.61 3.36
CA GLU A 58 9.19 -16.12 3.99
C GLU A 58 9.75 -15.16 5.04
N LEU A 59 9.75 -13.85 4.73
CA LEU A 59 10.22 -12.82 5.64
C LEU A 59 9.33 -12.70 6.88
N ILE A 60 8.00 -12.70 6.70
CA ILE A 60 7.03 -12.70 7.82
C ILE A 60 7.30 -13.87 8.77
N LYS A 61 7.40 -15.10 8.24
CA LYS A 61 7.70 -16.29 9.06
C LYS A 61 9.04 -16.17 9.80
N ALA A 62 10.04 -15.55 9.16
CA ALA A 62 11.34 -15.33 9.81
C ALA A 62 11.25 -14.27 10.91
N ASP A 63 10.50 -13.19 10.71
CA ASP A 63 10.26 -12.16 11.72
C ASP A 63 9.49 -12.73 12.93
N GLU A 64 8.41 -13.48 12.71
CA GLU A 64 7.68 -14.19 13.76
C GLU A 64 8.59 -15.12 14.57
N SER A 65 9.46 -15.89 13.89
CA SER A 65 10.41 -16.80 14.55
C SER A 65 11.42 -16.07 15.44
N VAL A 66 11.81 -14.85 15.05
CA VAL A 66 12.71 -13.99 15.84
C VAL A 66 11.94 -13.36 17.00
N GLN A 67 10.73 -12.83 16.75
CA GLN A 67 9.88 -12.20 17.77
C GLN A 67 9.52 -13.15 18.92
N LEU A 68 9.20 -14.41 18.61
CA LEU A 68 8.91 -15.44 19.62
C LEU A 68 10.09 -15.76 20.55
N LYS A 69 11.30 -15.31 20.22
CA LYS A 69 12.55 -15.59 20.95
C LYS A 69 13.26 -14.34 21.44
N ILE A 70 12.74 -13.16 21.12
CA ILE A 70 13.23 -11.89 21.63
C ILE A 70 12.62 -11.65 23.02
N GLU A 71 13.43 -11.15 23.96
CA GLU A 71 12.93 -10.77 25.27
C GLU A 71 12.00 -9.55 25.18
N ILE A 72 11.01 -9.49 26.08
CA ILE A 72 9.99 -8.43 26.15
C ILE A 72 10.61 -7.02 26.16
N SER A 73 11.84 -6.89 26.64
CA SER A 73 12.63 -5.66 26.68
C SER A 73 12.93 -5.04 25.31
N GLU A 74 12.99 -5.82 24.23
CA GLU A 74 13.29 -5.30 22.88
C GLU A 74 12.03 -5.17 21.98
N MET A 75 10.88 -5.69 22.43
CA MET A 75 9.63 -5.77 21.64
C MET A 75 9.05 -4.40 21.27
N ALA A 76 9.14 -3.41 22.18
CA ALA A 76 8.63 -2.07 21.93
C ALA A 76 9.40 -1.36 20.79
N ALA A 77 10.71 -1.59 20.67
CA ALA A 77 11.52 -0.99 19.63
C ALA A 77 11.22 -1.60 18.25
N GLU A 78 10.98 -2.91 18.16
CA GLU A 78 10.57 -3.55 16.90
C GLU A 78 9.15 -3.18 16.48
N ILE A 79 8.21 -2.98 17.41
CA ILE A 79 6.86 -2.46 17.09
C ILE A 79 6.97 -1.05 16.52
N ALA A 80 7.72 -0.15 17.17
CA ALA A 80 7.91 1.21 16.69
C ALA A 80 8.55 1.25 15.29
N SER A 81 9.58 0.43 15.08
CA SER A 81 10.22 0.25 13.77
C SER A 81 9.24 -0.25 12.72
N SER A 82 8.44 -1.27 13.05
CA SER A 82 7.46 -1.86 12.11
C SER A 82 6.36 -0.87 11.72
N GLU A 83 5.85 -0.08 12.66
CA GLU A 83 4.80 0.91 12.40
C GLU A 83 5.32 2.05 11.49
N GLU A 84 6.56 2.51 11.69
CA GLU A 84 7.19 3.52 10.84
C GLU A 84 7.24 3.09 9.36
N TYR A 85 7.56 1.82 9.09
CA TYR A 85 7.55 1.30 7.73
C TYR A 85 6.14 1.10 7.15
N LYS A 86 5.16 0.75 7.99
CA LYS A 86 3.75 0.68 7.58
C LYS A 86 3.23 2.04 7.15
N ASP A 87 3.50 3.08 7.93
CA ASP A 87 3.07 4.45 7.61
C ASP A 87 3.67 4.94 6.29
N LYS A 88 4.98 4.69 6.07
CA LYS A 88 5.65 4.98 4.80
C LYS A 88 4.98 4.25 3.62
N GLY A 89 4.60 2.98 3.82
CA GLY A 89 3.91 2.19 2.81
C GLY A 89 2.52 2.74 2.45
N ILE A 90 1.75 3.18 3.46
CA ILE A 90 0.42 3.78 3.27
C ILE A 90 0.54 5.11 2.51
N ASP A 91 1.50 5.96 2.88
CA ASP A 91 1.73 7.25 2.22
C ASP A 91 2.09 7.06 0.73
N LEU A 92 3.02 6.15 0.44
CA LEU A 92 3.39 5.80 -0.94
C LEU A 92 2.22 5.21 -1.74
N LYS A 93 1.46 4.28 -1.14
CA LYS A 93 0.26 3.69 -1.77
C LYS A 93 -0.75 4.79 -2.13
N SER A 94 -0.99 5.72 -1.23
CA SER A 94 -1.90 6.84 -1.44
C SER A 94 -1.41 7.78 -2.55
N LYS A 95 -0.12 8.08 -2.58
CA LYS A 95 0.51 8.85 -3.67
C LYS A 95 0.38 8.15 -5.02
N LEU A 96 0.57 6.83 -5.05
CA LEU A 96 0.47 6.03 -6.26
C LEU A 96 -0.96 6.00 -6.80
N GLN A 97 -1.94 5.75 -5.92
CA GLN A 97 -3.37 5.75 -6.24
C GLN A 97 -3.80 7.09 -6.86
N ARG A 98 -3.41 8.20 -6.23
CA ARG A 98 -3.70 9.55 -6.75
C ARG A 98 -3.09 9.79 -8.13
N GLN A 99 -1.90 9.26 -8.42
CA GLN A 99 -1.29 9.38 -9.74
C GLN A 99 -2.02 8.54 -10.80
N ILE A 100 -2.50 7.34 -10.43
CA ILE A 100 -3.33 6.51 -11.32
C ILE A 100 -4.61 7.26 -11.67
N GLU A 101 -5.29 7.84 -10.68
CA GLU A 101 -6.50 8.63 -10.89
C GLU A 101 -6.25 9.84 -11.80
N LEU A 102 -5.15 10.57 -11.61
CA LEU A 102 -4.77 11.70 -12.48
C LEU A 102 -4.50 11.29 -13.93
N VAL A 103 -3.99 10.07 -14.15
CA VAL A 103 -3.74 9.54 -15.49
C VAL A 103 -5.03 9.01 -16.13
N CYS A 104 -5.93 8.44 -15.34
CA CYS A 104 -7.24 7.97 -15.81
C CYS A 104 -8.22 9.12 -16.08
N ASP A 105 -8.15 10.24 -15.34
CA ASP A 105 -9.05 11.40 -15.45
C ASP A 105 -8.56 12.50 -16.42
N ARG A 106 -7.88 12.16 -17.52
CA ARG A 106 -7.68 13.15 -18.60
C ARG A 106 -8.92 13.19 -19.53
N PRO A 107 -9.54 14.37 -19.76
CA PRO A 107 -10.63 14.50 -20.73
C PRO A 107 -10.13 14.14 -22.13
N GLN A 108 -10.97 13.43 -22.88
CA GLN A 108 -10.90 13.35 -24.34
C GLN A 108 -11.03 14.76 -24.92
N ILE A 109 -9.92 15.48 -25.06
CA ILE A 109 -9.87 16.68 -25.89
C ILE A 109 -9.68 16.18 -27.32
N ASN A 110 -10.80 15.89 -27.98
CA ASN A 110 -10.89 15.79 -29.43
C ASN A 110 -10.46 17.13 -30.01
N THR A 111 -9.23 17.22 -30.52
CA THR A 111 -8.84 18.30 -31.44
C THR A 111 -8.91 17.75 -32.85
N ASN A 112 -10.07 17.91 -33.49
CA ASN A 112 -10.13 18.13 -34.92
C ASN A 112 -11.23 19.16 -35.21
N SER A 113 -10.74 20.34 -35.57
CA SER A 113 -11.44 21.55 -35.97
C SER A 113 -12.27 21.36 -37.24
N GLN A 114 -13.52 21.83 -37.24
CA GLN A 114 -14.02 22.83 -38.20
C GLN A 114 -15.51 23.19 -37.97
N SER A 115 -15.82 24.45 -38.30
CA SER A 115 -17.12 25.10 -38.51
C SER A 115 -17.87 25.71 -37.32
N ALA A 116 -17.73 27.04 -37.27
CA ALA A 116 -18.77 28.08 -37.26
C ALA A 116 -19.91 28.05 -36.22
N ASP A 117 -20.02 29.21 -35.54
CA ASP A 117 -21.23 29.87 -35.05
C ASP A 117 -22.27 29.03 -34.29
N ASN A 118 -22.36 29.26 -32.98
CA ASN A 118 -23.42 30.09 -32.39
C ASN A 118 -23.36 30.01 -30.86
N THR A 119 -23.76 31.12 -30.25
CA THR A 119 -24.05 31.31 -28.82
C THR A 119 -24.74 30.12 -28.17
N ASP A 120 -24.19 29.66 -27.03
CA ASP A 120 -24.98 29.40 -25.82
C ASP A 120 -24.06 29.24 -24.61
N THR A 121 -24.16 30.20 -23.70
CA THR A 121 -23.51 30.16 -22.39
C THR A 121 -24.20 29.09 -21.54
N ILE A 122 -23.71 27.85 -21.58
CA ILE A 122 -24.10 26.84 -20.59
C ILE A 122 -23.42 27.19 -19.27
N ILE A 123 -24.11 28.00 -18.47
CA ILE A 123 -23.84 28.14 -17.04
C ILE A 123 -24.06 26.75 -16.43
N LEU A 124 -22.98 26.01 -16.18
CA LEU A 124 -23.03 24.83 -15.32
C LEU A 124 -23.30 25.31 -13.90
N SER A 125 -24.58 25.33 -13.56
CA SER A 125 -25.13 25.50 -12.22
C SER A 125 -24.27 24.72 -11.21
N ARG A 126 -23.63 25.46 -10.31
CA ARG A 126 -22.90 24.90 -9.17
C ARG A 126 -23.92 24.27 -8.24
N ASN A 127 -24.10 22.96 -8.39
CA ASN A 127 -24.96 22.17 -7.52
C ASN A 127 -24.60 22.47 -6.06
N GLU A 128 -25.60 22.89 -5.30
CA GLU A 128 -25.53 23.11 -3.87
C GLU A 128 -24.88 21.90 -3.19
N THR A 129 -23.84 22.16 -2.38
CA THR A 129 -23.16 21.13 -1.60
C THR A 129 -24.12 20.59 -0.56
N LYS A 130 -24.86 19.53 -0.90
CA LYS A 130 -25.59 18.72 0.09
C LYS A 130 -24.55 18.21 1.09
N SER A 131 -24.53 18.76 2.30
CA SER A 131 -23.67 18.26 3.36
C SER A 131 -24.13 16.85 3.73
N VAL A 132 -23.42 15.84 3.26
CA VAL A 132 -23.63 14.46 3.68
C VAL A 132 -23.18 14.36 5.14
N LYS A 133 -24.12 14.19 6.08
CA LYS A 133 -23.78 13.92 7.47
C LYS A 133 -23.25 12.50 7.57
N LEU A 134 -21.97 12.36 7.91
CA LEU A 134 -21.39 11.06 8.19
C LEU A 134 -22.03 10.46 9.46
N PRO A 135 -22.20 9.13 9.52
CA PRO A 135 -22.62 8.45 10.74
C PRO A 135 -21.67 8.81 11.89
N LYS A 136 -22.22 9.09 13.07
CA LYS A 136 -21.38 9.27 14.27
C LYS A 136 -20.69 7.95 14.59
N LEU A 137 -19.37 7.94 14.50
CA LEU A 137 -18.54 6.79 14.83
C LEU A 137 -18.37 6.75 16.35
N ASN A 138 -18.81 5.66 16.97
CA ASN A 138 -18.61 5.42 18.40
C ASN A 138 -17.35 4.56 18.55
N ILE A 139 -16.21 5.21 18.83
CA ILE A 139 -14.95 4.51 19.12
C ILE A 139 -14.95 4.21 20.61
N GLN A 140 -14.95 2.94 20.96
CA GLN A 140 -14.88 2.51 22.36
C GLN A 140 -13.53 2.96 22.93
N THR A 141 -13.51 3.52 24.13
CA THR A 141 -12.25 3.95 24.76
C THR A 141 -11.64 2.80 25.55
N PHE A 142 -10.35 2.55 25.39
CA PHE A 142 -9.64 1.55 26.17
C PHE A 142 -9.25 2.12 27.53
N HIS A 143 -9.70 1.47 28.60
CA HIS A 143 -9.50 1.94 29.98
C HIS A 143 -8.35 1.25 30.72
N GLY A 144 -7.50 0.50 30.01
CA GLY A 144 -6.29 -0.09 30.60
C GLY A 144 -6.45 -1.49 31.20
N ASP A 145 -7.61 -2.14 31.01
CA ASP A 145 -7.79 -3.54 31.38
C ASP A 145 -7.19 -4.48 30.32
N CYS A 146 -6.05 -5.08 30.64
CA CYS A 146 -5.31 -5.96 29.75
C CYS A 146 -6.10 -7.20 29.32
N SER A 147 -7.10 -7.65 30.09
CA SER A 147 -7.93 -8.80 29.74
C SER A 147 -8.82 -8.54 28.51
N HIS A 148 -9.08 -7.28 28.20
CA HIS A 148 -9.91 -6.85 27.07
C HIS A 148 -9.13 -6.18 25.95
N PHE A 149 -7.80 -6.14 26.05
CA PHE A 149 -6.94 -5.46 25.08
C PHE A 149 -7.05 -6.06 23.67
N LEU A 150 -7.09 -7.39 23.56
CA LEU A 150 -7.18 -8.07 22.26
C LEU A 150 -8.53 -7.83 21.58
N ASP A 151 -9.62 -7.81 22.35
CA ASP A 151 -10.96 -7.53 21.85
C ASP A 151 -11.09 -6.09 21.39
N PHE A 152 -10.55 -5.15 22.19
CA PHE A 152 -10.44 -3.74 21.83
C PHE A 152 -9.65 -3.55 20.53
N TRP A 153 -8.48 -4.17 20.41
CA TRP A 153 -7.63 -4.06 19.23
C TRP A 153 -8.27 -4.64 17.97
N ASN A 154 -9.02 -5.73 18.11
CA ASN A 154 -9.76 -6.34 17.00
C ASN A 154 -10.93 -5.47 16.53
N LEU A 155 -11.61 -4.78 17.44
CA LEU A 155 -12.66 -3.80 17.11
C LEU A 155 -12.09 -2.61 16.33
N GLU A 156 -10.98 -2.04 16.81
CA GLU A 156 -10.29 -0.93 16.15
C GLU A 156 -9.76 -1.33 14.76
N SER A 157 -9.17 -2.52 14.65
CA SER A 157 -8.66 -3.06 13.39
C SER A 157 -9.78 -3.29 12.35
N ARG A 158 -10.98 -3.70 12.79
CA ARG A 158 -12.14 -3.86 11.90
C ARG A 158 -12.70 -2.51 11.45
N PHE A 159 -12.67 -1.52 12.33
CA PHE A 159 -13.11 -0.17 12.03
C PHE A 159 -12.24 0.48 10.95
N ILE A 160 -10.91 0.39 11.07
CA ILE A 160 -9.96 0.90 10.06
C ILE A 160 -10.18 0.23 8.70
N ARG A 161 -10.48 -1.08 8.67
CA ARG A 161 -10.77 -1.81 7.42
C ARG A 161 -12.08 -1.42 6.75
N MET A 162 -13.01 -0.77 7.45
CA MET A 162 -14.28 -0.33 6.87
C MET A 162 -14.17 1.03 6.14
N ILE A 163 -13.04 1.73 6.31
CA ILE A 163 -12.79 3.07 5.75
C ILE A 163 -11.85 3.01 4.52
N HIS A 164 -11.39 1.82 4.12
CA HIS A 164 -10.58 1.55 2.91
C HIS A 164 -11.28 0.58 1.97
#